data_AF-A0A6P0Z108-F1
#
_entry.id   AF-A0A6P0Z108-F1
#
_cell.length_a   1.000
_cell.length_b   1.000
_cell.length_c   1.000
_cell.angle_alpha   90.00
_cell.angle_beta   90.00
_cell.angle_gamma   90.00
#
_symmetry.space_group_name_H-M   'P 1'
#
loop_
_entity.id
_entity.type
_entity.pdbx_description
1 polymer ?
#
loop_
_entity_poly.entity_id
_entity_poly.type
_entity_poly.pdbx_seq_one_letter_code
_entity_poly.pdbx_strand_id
1 'polypeptide(L)'
;MKSDQLILSKMFKGIAIFTPGGDLIYAIDPSKQDQWHLHLCVALQEILGLPEPPHFLVPGYTATIDRWLDPRTKQLQTSAEIYRPVQHHQALLNSVFGTSNLVWQVAPWQEGA
;
A
#
# COMPACT_ATOMS: atom_id res chain seq x y z
N MET A 1 11.40 -22.16 11.42
CA MET A 1 10.35 -21.13 11.23
C MET A 1 9.04 -21.82 10.88
N LYS A 2 8.13 -21.97 11.84
CA LYS A 2 6.80 -22.61 11.71
C LYS A 2 5.74 -21.58 12.13
N SER A 3 5.85 -20.31 11.74
CA SER A 3 4.97 -19.26 12.28
C SER A 3 4.83 -18.02 11.39
N ASP A 4 5.77 -17.77 10.48
CA ASP A 4 5.78 -16.63 9.53
C ASP A 4 4.55 -16.60 8.59
N GLN A 5 3.74 -17.67 8.62
CA GLN A 5 2.79 -18.06 7.58
C GLN A 5 1.35 -18.23 8.07
N LEU A 6 1.02 -17.91 9.33
CA LEU A 6 -0.39 -17.82 9.74
C LEU A 6 -0.78 -16.35 9.86
N ILE A 7 -1.31 -15.84 8.74
CA ILE A 7 -2.17 -14.67 8.71
C ILE A 7 -1.34 -13.39 8.92
N LEU A 8 -0.84 -12.79 7.82
CA LEU A 8 -1.03 -11.34 7.68
C LEU A 8 -2.41 -11.08 8.23
N SER A 9 -2.53 -10.45 9.43
CA SER A 9 -3.81 -10.22 10.10
C SER A 9 -4.82 -9.99 9.00
N LYS A 10 -5.91 -10.78 8.96
CA LYS A 10 -6.91 -10.62 7.88
C LYS A 10 -7.18 -9.13 7.64
N MET A 11 -7.06 -8.35 8.71
CA MET A 11 -6.98 -6.90 8.75
C MET A 11 -5.55 -6.33 8.72
N PHE A 12 -5.26 -5.43 7.78
CA PHE A 12 -4.04 -4.63 7.75
C PHE A 12 -4.28 -3.32 6.97
N LYS A 13 -3.30 -2.41 7.00
CA LYS A 13 -3.11 -1.38 5.98
C LYS A 13 -1.82 -1.65 5.21
N GLY A 14 -1.80 -1.38 3.92
CA GLY A 14 -0.65 -1.59 3.06
C GLY A 14 -0.52 -0.48 2.03
N ILE A 15 0.71 -0.22 1.62
CA ILE A 15 1.06 0.71 0.55
C ILE A 15 2.21 0.15 -0.26
N ALA A 16 2.16 0.44 -1.54
CA ALA A 16 3.20 0.19 -2.52
C ALA A 16 3.53 1.50 -3.23
N ILE A 17 4.81 1.75 -3.43
CA ILE A 17 5.37 2.88 -4.17
C ILE A 17 6.28 2.31 -5.24
N PHE A 18 6.06 2.76 -6.48
CA PHE A 18 6.93 2.41 -7.60
C PHE A 18 7.89 3.56 -7.88
N THR A 19 9.19 3.28 -7.88
CA THR A 19 10.19 4.27 -8.29
C THR A 19 10.16 4.42 -9.82
N PRO A 20 10.61 5.57 -10.38
CA PRO A 20 10.77 5.70 -11.82
C PRO A 20 11.71 4.65 -12.46
N GLY A 21 12.62 4.07 -11.66
CA GLY A 21 13.50 2.97 -12.07
C GLY A 21 12.81 1.61 -12.15
N GLY A 22 11.55 1.51 -11.71
CA GLY A 22 10.76 0.28 -11.69
C GLY A 22 10.91 -0.53 -10.39
N ASP A 23 11.60 0.00 -9.38
CA ASP A 23 11.69 -0.66 -8.07
C ASP A 23 10.36 -0.57 -7.33
N LEU A 24 10.03 -1.62 -6.58
CA LEU A 24 8.89 -1.64 -5.69
C LEU A 24 9.34 -1.51 -4.25
N ILE A 25 8.77 -0.52 -3.57
CA ILE A 25 8.86 -0.35 -2.13
C ILE A 25 7.47 -0.58 -1.56
N TYR A 26 7.34 -1.41 -0.51
CA TYR A 26 6.05 -1.66 0.11
C TYR A 26 6.15 -1.76 1.63
N ALA A 27 5.03 -1.46 2.29
CA ALA A 27 4.87 -1.62 3.73
C ALA A 27 3.53 -2.30 4.04
N ILE A 28 3.52 -3.10 5.10
CA ILE A 28 2.31 -3.72 5.63
C ILE A 28 2.24 -3.44 7.13
N ASP A 29 1.20 -2.73 7.55
CA ASP A 29 0.92 -2.38 8.92
C ASP A 29 -0.29 -3.17 9.45
N PRO A 30 -0.07 -4.23 10.26
CA PRO A 30 -1.14 -4.99 10.88
C PRO A 30 -1.81 -4.22 12.04
N SER A 31 -1.14 -3.20 12.58
CA SER A 31 -1.62 -2.40 13.72
C SER A 31 -2.48 -1.21 13.30
N LYS A 32 -2.46 -0.85 12.01
CA LYS A 32 -3.24 0.25 11.40
C LYS A 32 -3.03 1.59 12.11
N GLN A 33 -1.78 1.93 12.41
CA GLN A 33 -1.43 3.17 13.09
C GLN A 33 -1.88 4.40 12.28
N ASP A 34 -2.18 5.47 13.00
CA ASP A 34 -2.43 6.78 12.38
C ASP A 34 -1.13 7.33 11.76
N GLN A 35 -1.26 8.23 10.78
CA GLN A 35 -0.12 8.87 10.09
C GLN A 35 0.88 7.91 9.42
N TRP A 36 0.49 6.66 9.18
CA TRP A 36 1.28 5.61 8.56
C TRP A 36 1.98 6.01 7.25
N HIS A 37 1.33 6.85 6.42
CA HIS A 37 1.93 7.40 5.20
C HIS A 37 3.16 8.28 5.51
N LEU A 38 3.07 9.18 6.49
CA LEU A 38 4.18 10.05 6.88
C LEU A 38 5.34 9.24 7.44
N HIS A 39 5.06 8.24 8.29
CA HIS A 39 6.11 7.34 8.81
C HIS A 39 6.83 6.59 7.70
N LEU A 40 6.12 6.14 6.66
CA LEU A 40 6.76 5.53 5.50
C LEU A 40 7.63 6.52 4.73
N CYS A 41 7.13 7.73 4.48
CA CYS A 41 7.89 8.76 3.76
C CYS A 41 9.22 9.05 4.45
N VAL A 42 9.19 9.20 5.79
CA VAL A 42 10.38 9.43 6.62
C VAL A 42 11.31 8.23 6.57
N ALA A 43 10.80 7.01 6.76
CA ALA A 43 11.62 5.79 6.71
C ALA A 43 12.32 5.62 5.35
N LEU A 44 11.63 5.92 4.24
CA LEU A 44 12.23 5.84 2.90
C LEU A 44 13.26 6.93 2.65
N GLN A 45 13.02 8.14 3.15
CA GLN A 45 14.01 9.20 3.11
C GLN A 45 15.31 8.76 3.81
N GLU A 46 15.20 8.19 5.01
CA GLU A 46 16.34 7.70 5.79
C GLU A 46 17.08 6.56 5.10
N ILE A 47 16.35 5.54 4.62
CA ILE A 47 16.95 4.36 3.95
C ILE A 47 17.68 4.76 2.66
N LEU A 48 17.13 5.71 1.91
CA LEU A 48 17.69 6.15 0.64
C LEU A 48 18.69 7.30 0.78
N GLY A 49 18.95 7.79 2.01
CA GLY A 49 19.86 8.90 2.27
C GLY A 49 19.45 10.20 1.59
N LEU A 50 18.14 10.43 1.45
CA LEU A 50 17.62 11.59 0.73
C LEU A 50 17.62 12.85 1.61
N PRO A 51 18.02 14.02 1.08
CA PRO A 51 18.10 15.25 1.85
C PRO A 51 16.71 15.79 2.25
N GLU A 52 15.66 15.42 1.50
CA GLU A 52 14.26 15.80 1.73
C GLU A 52 13.34 14.61 1.41
N PRO A 53 12.09 14.58 1.92
CA PRO A 53 11.13 13.55 1.56
C PRO A 53 10.94 13.45 0.03
N PRO A 54 10.98 12.24 -0.55
CA PRO A 54 10.97 12.10 -2.00
C PRO A 54 9.68 12.61 -2.66
N HIS A 55 9.80 13.49 -3.65
CA HIS A 55 8.68 13.99 -4.45
C HIS A 55 7.91 12.88 -5.22
N PHE A 56 8.48 11.69 -5.43
CA PHE A 56 7.77 10.56 -6.05
C PHE A 56 6.72 9.91 -5.13
N LEU A 57 6.58 10.41 -3.89
CA LEU A 57 5.40 10.19 -3.04
C LEU A 57 4.18 10.99 -3.53
N VAL A 58 4.30 11.74 -4.64
CA VAL A 58 3.14 12.19 -5.40
C VAL A 58 2.26 10.96 -5.65
N PRO A 59 0.97 11.03 -5.30
CA PRO A 59 0.10 9.86 -5.22
C PRO A 59 0.06 9.04 -6.54
N GLY A 60 0.37 9.65 -7.68
CA GLY A 60 0.41 9.03 -9.01
C GLY A 60 1.21 7.72 -9.15
N TYR A 61 2.17 7.41 -8.29
CA TYR A 61 2.94 6.15 -8.34
C TYR A 61 2.67 5.19 -7.17
N THR A 62 1.51 5.36 -6.53
CA THR A 62 1.17 4.63 -5.32
C THR A 62 0.00 3.67 -5.53
N ALA A 63 -0.04 2.63 -4.69
CA ALA A 63 -1.21 1.80 -4.50
C ALA A 63 -1.40 1.55 -3.01
N THR A 64 -2.63 1.65 -2.51
CA THR A 64 -2.97 1.44 -1.09
C THR A 64 -4.03 0.36 -0.94
N ILE A 65 -3.93 -0.42 0.14
CA ILE A 65 -4.90 -1.46 0.48
C ILE A 65 -5.21 -1.42 1.96
N ASP A 66 -6.50 -1.42 2.29
CA ASP A 66 -6.99 -1.57 3.65
C ASP A 66 -7.88 -2.81 3.70
N ARG A 67 -7.56 -3.75 4.60
CA ARG A 67 -8.44 -4.84 4.97
C ARG A 67 -8.89 -4.67 6.40
N TRP A 68 -10.19 -4.79 6.68
CA TRP A 68 -10.73 -4.66 8.04
C TRP A 68 -11.96 -5.54 8.23
N LEU A 69 -12.27 -5.90 9.48
CA LEU A 69 -13.51 -6.56 9.81
C LEU A 69 -14.61 -5.49 9.94
N ASP A 70 -15.65 -5.58 9.13
CA ASP A 70 -16.81 -4.70 9.28
C ASP A 70 -17.52 -5.02 10.62
N PRO A 71 -17.66 -4.03 11.52
CA PRO A 71 -18.23 -4.27 12.84
C PRO A 71 -19.69 -4.73 12.79
N ARG A 72 -20.45 -4.37 11.73
CA ARG A 72 -21.86 -4.71 11.53
C ARG A 72 -22.05 -6.09 10.94
N THR A 73 -21.33 -6.39 9.86
CA THR A 73 -21.51 -7.65 9.12
C THR A 73 -20.60 -8.78 9.62
N LYS A 74 -19.56 -8.45 10.40
CA LYS A 74 -18.46 -9.36 10.78
C LYS A 74 -17.78 -10.02 9.59
N GLN A 75 -17.90 -9.41 8.41
CA GLN A 75 -17.23 -9.86 7.20
C GLN A 75 -15.94 -9.10 7.00
N LEU A 76 -14.96 -9.76 6.38
CA LEU A 76 -13.73 -9.10 5.98
C LEU A 76 -14.02 -8.22 4.77
N GLN A 77 -13.81 -6.92 4.94
CA GLN A 77 -13.88 -5.93 3.87
C GLN A 77 -12.48 -5.62 3.36
N THR A 78 -12.40 -5.19 2.11
CA THR A 78 -11.16 -4.78 1.46
C THR A 78 -11.43 -3.57 0.58
N SER A 79 -10.69 -2.49 0.83
CA SER A 79 -10.55 -1.36 -0.08
C SER A 79 -9.16 -1.40 -0.67
N ALA A 80 -9.03 -1.29 -1.98
CA ALA A 80 -7.75 -1.27 -2.66
C ALA A 80 -7.79 -0.27 -3.80
N GLU A 81 -6.90 0.71 -3.72
CA GLU A 81 -6.82 1.84 -4.64
C GLU A 81 -5.46 1.88 -5.30
N ILE A 82 -5.44 2.19 -6.60
CA ILE A 82 -4.23 2.23 -7.41
C ILE A 82 -4.26 3.45 -8.31
N TYR A 83 -3.13 4.13 -8.44
CA TYR A 83 -3.03 5.22 -9.40
C TYR A 83 -2.78 4.70 -10.81
N ARG A 84 -3.35 5.39 -11.80
CA ARG A 84 -3.35 4.98 -13.22
C ARG A 84 -1.95 4.63 -13.76
N PRO A 85 -0.87 5.40 -13.49
CA PRO A 85 0.47 5.06 -13.97
C PRO A 85 0.95 3.66 -13.56
N VAL A 86 0.57 3.20 -12.37
CA VAL A 86 1.02 1.92 -11.81
C VAL A 86 -0.03 0.81 -11.90
N GLN A 87 -1.17 1.07 -12.56
CA GLN A 87 -2.28 0.12 -12.68
C GLN A 87 -1.85 -1.24 -13.26
N HIS A 88 -0.91 -1.24 -14.20
CA HIS A 88 -0.42 -2.44 -14.85
C HIS A 88 0.32 -3.40 -13.89
N HIS A 89 0.69 -2.96 -12.68
CA HIS A 89 1.32 -3.79 -11.66
C HIS A 89 0.33 -4.53 -10.73
N GLN A 90 -0.97 -4.51 -11.02
CA GLN A 90 -1.99 -5.11 -10.15
C GLN A 90 -1.73 -6.57 -9.74
N ALA A 91 -1.23 -7.39 -10.66
CA ALA A 91 -0.91 -8.80 -10.37
C ALA A 91 0.27 -8.94 -9.37
N LEU A 92 1.27 -8.06 -9.49
CA LEU A 92 2.37 -7.99 -8.53
C LEU A 92 1.86 -7.56 -7.15
N LEU A 93 1.00 -6.54 -7.10
CA LEU A 93 0.41 -6.06 -5.85
C LEU A 93 -0.43 -7.14 -5.16
N ASN A 94 -1.20 -7.92 -5.92
CA ASN A 94 -1.94 -9.05 -5.36
C ASN A 94 -1.01 -10.07 -4.71
N SER A 95 0.11 -10.37 -5.37
CA SER A 95 1.14 -11.29 -4.84
C SER A 95 1.78 -10.73 -3.56
N VAL A 96 2.16 -9.45 -3.56
CA VAL A 96 2.84 -8.78 -2.44
C VAL A 96 1.94 -8.69 -1.20
N PHE A 97 0.66 -8.39 -1.39
CA PHE A 97 -0.30 -8.24 -0.28
C PHE A 97 -1.05 -9.53 0.07
N GLY A 98 -0.69 -10.66 -0.55
CA GLY A 98 -1.32 -11.95 -0.31
C GLY A 98 -2.82 -11.93 -0.61
N THR A 99 -3.22 -11.26 -1.68
CA THR A 99 -4.58 -11.27 -2.22
C THR A 99 -4.59 -12.07 -3.52
N SER A 100 -5.72 -12.68 -3.87
CA SER A 100 -5.82 -13.54 -5.06
C SER A 100 -6.08 -12.69 -6.31
N ASN A 101 -7.34 -12.60 -6.73
CA ASN A 101 -7.76 -11.88 -7.94
C ASN A 101 -8.42 -10.55 -7.58
N LEU A 102 -7.89 -9.85 -6.57
CA LEU A 102 -8.43 -8.56 -6.16
C LEU A 102 -8.36 -7.57 -7.34
N VAL A 103 -9.49 -6.90 -7.58
CA VAL A 103 -9.59 -5.83 -8.57
C VAL A 103 -9.37 -4.49 -7.87
N TRP A 104 -8.27 -3.83 -8.21
CA TRP A 104 -7.91 -2.55 -7.62
C TRP A 104 -8.70 -1.43 -8.30
N GLN A 105 -9.23 -0.52 -7.50
CA GLN A 105 -9.97 0.64 -7.99
C GLN A 105 -8.98 1.71 -8.42
N VAL A 106 -9.13 2.21 -9.64
CA VAL A 106 -8.28 3.32 -10.09
C VAL A 106 -8.68 4.57 -9.32
N ALA A 107 -7.77 5.09 -8.50
CA ALA A 107 -8.02 6.29 -7.70
C ALA A 107 -8.33 7.47 -8.64
N PRO A 108 -9.35 8.29 -8.34
CA PRO A 108 -9.60 9.50 -9.08
C PRO A 108 -8.38 10.41 -8.91
N TRP A 109 -7.74 10.75 -10.01
CA TRP A 109 -6.63 11.68 -9.96
C TRP A 109 -7.17 13.06 -9.54
N GLN A 110 -6.64 13.62 -8.46
CA GLN A 110 -6.95 14.97 -8.00
C GLN A 110 -5.68 15.81 -8.17
N GLU A 111 -5.61 16.65 -9.21
CA GLU A 111 -4.65 17.76 -9.25
C GLU A 111 -5.14 18.81 -8.25
N GLY A 112 -4.41 18.99 -7.15
CA GLY A 112 -4.52 20.16 -6.28
C GLY A 112 -5.74 20.21 -5.36
N ALA A 113 -5.46 20.30 -4.06
CA ALA A 113 -6.25 21.14 -3.17
C ALA A 113 -5.31 22.25 -2.66
#